data_AF-A0A972DCT1-F1
#
_entry.id   AF-A0A972DCT1-F1
#
_cell.length_a   1.000
_cell.length_b   1.000
_cell.length_c   1.000
_cell.angle_alpha   90.00
_cell.angle_beta   90.00
_cell.angle_gamma   90.00
#
_symmetry.space_group_name_H-M   'P 1'
#
loop_
_entity.id
_entity.type
_entity.pdbx_description
1 polymer ?
#
loop_
_entity_poly.entity_id
_entity_poly.type
_entity_poly.pdbx_seq_one_letter_code
_entity_poly.pdbx_strand_id
1 'polypeptide(L)'
;MKFPRTLLPFVLTAAACGGGADGTLAVYADVDPVIASGLPAGTGPEEIADGWSLTYEHYAVHFDEVRVGKLSRPEKTRTLEVARVVDLARVSGQAYLGELVALSPGRWDSFSYAIGAAREESACDESAGLLDDPSSVCRAMIDEGLAVFVVGTLEKADGQSCPPDDTADDPFDSCAPASRVTFQLELPLEASFVECRTESGLGVGIPSAGRASVALSYHSEHLLYNAFGEGARNIVLRAQFLANADLDPDGVVTMEELESIPRSRFEQLFTNGTDIESFSAAYSLSGALLPIDTAADYVAAHLLTQGHLDGESECEPEIR
;
A
#
# COMPACT_ATOMS: atom_id res chain seq x y z
N MET A 1 69.59 10.54 56.06
CA MET A 1 69.09 10.67 54.67
C MET A 1 67.99 9.63 54.45
N LYS A 2 66.72 10.05 54.47
CA LYS A 2 65.55 9.23 54.15
C LYS A 2 64.64 10.09 53.27
N PHE A 3 64.51 9.72 52.00
CA PHE A 3 63.55 10.36 51.08
C PHE A 3 62.16 9.75 51.30
N PRO A 4 61.08 10.56 51.38
CA PRO A 4 59.72 10.02 51.36
C PRO A 4 59.35 9.68 49.91
N ARG A 5 58.90 8.44 49.69
CA ARG A 5 58.28 7.98 48.45
C ARG A 5 56.87 8.53 48.38
N THR A 6 56.65 9.52 47.52
CA THR A 6 55.31 9.98 47.14
C THR A 6 54.74 8.98 46.12
N LEU A 7 53.71 8.24 46.53
CA LEU A 7 52.89 7.41 45.64
C LEU A 7 52.00 8.32 44.82
N LEU A 8 52.23 8.35 43.50
CA LEU A 8 51.36 8.99 42.52
C LEU A 8 50.13 8.08 42.32
N PRO A 9 48.89 8.57 42.53
CA PRO A 9 47.71 7.78 42.18
C PRO A 9 47.57 7.78 40.66
N PHE A 10 47.75 6.61 40.06
CA PHE A 10 47.45 6.37 38.65
C PHE A 10 45.92 6.33 38.52
N VAL A 11 45.33 7.43 38.05
CA VAL A 11 43.91 7.48 37.71
C VAL A 11 43.72 6.65 36.45
N LEU A 12 43.19 5.44 36.61
CA LEU A 12 42.66 4.64 35.50
C LEU A 12 41.39 5.35 34.99
N THR A 13 41.50 6.13 33.92
CA THR A 13 40.34 6.52 33.13
C THR A 13 39.85 5.28 32.40
N ALA A 14 38.75 4.70 32.87
CA ALA A 14 38.01 3.70 32.13
C ALA A 14 37.50 4.34 30.84
N ALA A 15 38.13 4.02 29.71
CA ALA A 15 37.55 4.26 28.40
C ALA A 15 36.29 3.39 28.31
N ALA A 16 35.12 4.02 28.41
CA ALA A 16 33.84 3.40 28.11
C ALA A 16 33.77 3.13 26.60
N CYS A 17 34.42 2.07 26.15
CA CYS A 17 34.21 1.51 24.81
C CYS A 17 32.82 0.88 24.78
N GLY A 18 31.88 1.45 24.03
CA GLY A 18 30.65 0.73 23.67
C GLY A 18 29.42 1.55 23.29
N GLY A 19 29.38 2.86 23.56
CA GLY A 19 28.27 3.72 23.13
C GLY A 19 28.65 4.53 21.91
N GLY A 20 28.32 4.07 20.70
CA GLY A 20 28.29 4.98 19.55
C GLY A 20 27.29 6.10 19.81
N ALA A 21 27.57 7.31 19.32
CA ALA A 21 26.62 8.41 19.45
C ALA A 21 25.32 8.07 18.70
N ASP A 22 24.18 8.52 19.24
CA ASP A 22 22.87 8.20 18.69
C ASP A 22 22.73 8.64 17.22
N GLY A 23 21.94 7.87 16.47
CA GLY A 23 21.60 8.14 15.08
C GLY A 23 20.16 8.62 14.90
N THR A 24 19.81 8.85 13.64
CA THR A 24 18.48 9.27 13.19
C THR A 24 17.97 8.32 12.11
N LEU A 25 16.66 8.04 12.12
CA LEU A 25 15.95 7.36 11.04
C LEU A 25 14.99 8.36 10.40
N ALA A 26 15.15 8.61 9.10
CA ALA A 26 14.18 9.32 8.29
C ALA A 26 13.22 8.34 7.63
N VAL A 27 11.96 8.71 7.54
CA VAL A 27 10.95 7.92 6.84
C VAL A 27 10.35 8.74 5.71
N TYR A 28 10.21 8.11 4.56
CA TYR A 28 9.57 8.67 3.37
C TYR A 28 8.44 7.76 2.90
N ALA A 29 7.50 8.28 2.13
CA ALA A 29 6.66 7.49 1.23
C ALA A 29 7.32 7.50 -0.16
N ASP A 30 7.46 6.32 -0.76
CA ASP A 30 7.98 6.15 -2.11
C ASP A 30 6.87 6.19 -3.14
N VAL A 31 7.22 6.63 -4.35
CA VAL A 31 6.30 6.59 -5.49
C VAL A 31 6.63 5.38 -6.32
N ASP A 32 5.71 4.43 -6.31
CA ASP A 32 5.76 3.27 -7.19
C ASP A 32 5.62 3.70 -8.67
N PRO A 33 6.47 3.18 -9.59
CA PRO A 33 6.41 3.52 -11.01
C PRO A 33 5.06 3.21 -11.67
N VAL A 34 4.34 2.19 -11.21
CA VAL A 34 3.01 1.81 -11.73
C VAL A 34 2.00 2.90 -11.36
N ILE A 35 2.01 3.41 -10.13
CA ILE A 35 1.20 4.57 -9.73
C ILE A 35 1.53 5.79 -10.58
N ALA A 36 2.81 6.08 -10.80
CA ALA A 36 3.24 7.29 -11.51
C ALA A 36 2.98 7.27 -13.02
N SER A 37 3.11 6.10 -13.66
CA SER A 37 3.13 5.97 -15.13
C SER A 37 1.99 5.13 -15.70
N GLY A 38 1.27 4.41 -14.85
CA GLY A 38 0.23 3.46 -15.27
C GLY A 38 0.78 2.13 -15.78
N LEU A 39 -0.15 1.24 -16.16
CA LEU A 39 0.14 -0.07 -16.74
C LEU A 39 -0.36 -0.15 -18.18
N PRO A 40 0.46 -0.65 -19.11
CA PRO A 40 0.01 -0.93 -20.47
C PRO A 40 -0.81 -2.22 -20.55
N ALA A 41 -1.62 -2.31 -21.59
CA ALA A 41 -2.21 -3.57 -22.03
C ALA A 41 -1.13 -4.48 -22.64
N GLY A 42 -1.22 -5.79 -22.40
CA GLY A 42 -0.28 -6.76 -22.98
C GLY A 42 -0.25 -8.08 -22.23
N THR A 43 0.77 -8.91 -22.46
CA THR A 43 0.89 -10.25 -21.84
C THR A 43 2.21 -10.46 -21.09
N GLY A 44 2.98 -9.39 -20.94
CA GLY A 44 4.20 -9.34 -20.14
C GLY A 44 3.92 -9.34 -18.63
N PRO A 45 4.98 -9.41 -17.81
CA PRO A 45 4.85 -9.50 -16.35
C PRO A 45 4.25 -8.25 -15.68
N GLU A 46 4.38 -7.08 -16.31
CA GLU A 46 3.84 -5.78 -15.85
C GLU A 46 2.86 -5.22 -16.90
N GLU A 47 2.09 -6.10 -17.54
CA GLU A 47 1.09 -5.74 -18.54
C GLU A 47 -0.25 -6.40 -18.20
N ILE A 48 -1.34 -5.71 -18.50
CA ILE A 48 -2.69 -6.18 -18.18
C ILE A 48 -3.20 -7.10 -19.31
N ALA A 49 -3.45 -8.36 -18.95
CA ALA A 49 -3.67 -9.48 -19.88
C ALA A 49 -4.97 -9.42 -20.69
N ASP A 50 -6.00 -8.75 -20.18
CA ASP A 50 -7.31 -8.64 -20.84
C ASP A 50 -7.41 -7.41 -21.77
N GLY A 51 -6.28 -6.75 -22.04
CA GLY A 51 -6.16 -5.74 -23.08
C GLY A 51 -6.50 -4.32 -22.65
N TRP A 52 -6.77 -4.11 -21.36
CA TRP A 52 -6.94 -2.78 -20.77
C TRP A 52 -5.59 -2.14 -20.45
N SER A 53 -5.47 -0.82 -20.58
CA SER A 53 -4.41 -0.05 -19.91
C SER A 53 -4.99 0.68 -18.72
N LEU A 54 -4.15 0.99 -17.73
CA LEU A 54 -4.55 1.65 -16.49
C LEU A 54 -3.69 2.90 -16.26
N THR A 55 -4.31 3.99 -15.81
CA THR A 55 -3.62 5.18 -15.28
C THR A 55 -4.31 5.65 -14.01
N TYR A 56 -3.59 6.34 -13.13
CA TYR A 56 -4.12 6.91 -11.90
C TYR A 56 -4.15 8.43 -11.95
N GLU A 57 -5.28 9.02 -11.55
CA GLU A 57 -5.39 10.45 -11.28
C GLU A 57 -5.04 10.75 -9.82
N HIS A 58 -5.49 9.88 -8.92
CA HIS A 58 -5.24 9.94 -7.48
C HIS A 58 -4.92 8.55 -6.95
N TYR A 59 -3.90 8.47 -6.09
CA TYR A 59 -3.59 7.28 -5.30
C TYR A 59 -3.15 7.72 -3.91
N ALA A 60 -4.11 8.14 -3.10
CA ALA A 60 -3.86 8.72 -1.79
C ALA A 60 -3.94 7.69 -0.68
N VAL A 61 -2.94 7.74 0.20
CA VAL A 61 -2.81 6.86 1.36
C VAL A 61 -2.59 7.72 2.60
N HIS A 62 -3.33 7.42 3.66
CA HIS A 62 -3.09 7.98 4.98
C HIS A 62 -2.12 7.09 5.77
N PHE A 63 -0.88 7.54 5.89
CA PHE A 63 0.12 6.91 6.75
C PHE A 63 -0.10 7.35 8.19
N ASP A 64 -0.43 6.41 9.08
CA ASP A 64 -0.79 6.69 10.46
C ASP A 64 0.45 6.76 11.36
N GLU A 65 1.28 5.72 11.34
CA GLU A 65 2.44 5.63 12.22
C GLU A 65 3.55 4.70 11.69
N VAL A 66 4.75 4.88 12.24
CA VAL A 66 5.89 3.98 12.06
C VAL A 66 6.43 3.58 13.42
N ARG A 67 6.67 2.28 13.62
CA ARG A 67 7.27 1.74 14.84
C ARG A 67 8.59 1.06 14.54
N VAL A 68 9.60 1.35 15.36
CA VAL A 68 10.88 0.64 15.35
C VAL A 68 11.21 0.13 16.74
N GLY A 69 11.64 -1.12 16.84
CA GLY A 69 11.97 -1.79 18.08
C GLY A 69 13.19 -2.69 17.95
N LYS A 70 13.55 -3.28 19.09
CA LYS A 70 14.45 -4.43 19.14
C LYS A 70 13.66 -5.60 19.70
N LEU A 71 13.58 -6.73 19.00
CA LEU A 71 12.83 -7.93 19.43
C LEU A 71 13.30 -8.42 20.80
N SER A 72 14.60 -8.27 21.10
CA SER A 72 15.18 -8.59 22.42
C SER A 72 14.74 -7.66 23.56
N ARG A 73 14.18 -6.49 23.24
CA ARG A 73 13.77 -5.42 24.18
C ARG A 73 12.51 -4.71 23.66
N PRO A 74 11.36 -5.40 23.59
CA PRO A 74 10.11 -4.86 23.02
C PRO A 74 9.60 -3.64 23.80
N GLU A 75 9.97 -3.51 25.08
CA GLU A 75 9.65 -2.34 25.91
C GLU A 75 10.33 -1.05 25.46
N LYS A 76 11.30 -1.12 24.54
CA LYS A 76 12.05 0.03 23.99
C LYS A 76 11.63 0.43 22.59
N THR A 77 10.45 0.01 22.16
CA THR A 77 9.87 0.44 20.89
C THR A 77 9.72 1.96 20.83
N ARG A 78 10.01 2.53 19.66
CA ARG A 78 9.88 3.96 19.36
C ARG A 78 8.83 4.12 18.26
N THR A 79 7.94 5.07 18.45
CA THR A 79 6.89 5.41 17.50
C THR A 79 7.14 6.79 16.92
N LEU A 80 7.00 6.89 15.59
CA LEU A 80 6.81 8.13 14.86
C LEU A 80 5.33 8.21 14.52
N GLU A 81 4.64 9.17 15.13
CA GLU A 81 3.28 9.54 14.71
C GLU A 81 3.41 10.26 13.36
N VAL A 82 2.90 9.65 12.30
CA VAL A 82 2.96 10.21 10.94
C VAL A 82 1.71 11.03 10.67
N ALA A 83 0.54 10.40 10.85
CA ALA A 83 -0.80 10.96 10.65
C ALA A 83 -0.85 11.88 9.43
N ARG A 84 -0.51 11.38 8.25
CA ARG A 84 -0.38 12.19 7.03
C ARG A 84 -0.99 11.52 5.81
N VAL A 85 -1.82 12.27 5.08
CA VAL A 85 -2.31 11.90 3.75
C VAL A 85 -1.28 12.30 2.70
N VAL A 86 -0.90 11.37 1.84
CA VAL A 86 -0.02 11.59 0.70
C VAL A 86 -0.67 11.03 -0.55
N ASP A 87 -0.74 11.81 -1.63
CA ASP A 87 -1.21 11.35 -2.94
C ASP A 87 -0.02 10.92 -3.80
N LEU A 88 0.22 9.61 -3.83
CA LEU A 88 1.37 9.00 -4.48
C LEU A 88 1.37 9.23 -6.00
N ALA A 89 0.21 9.41 -6.63
CA ALA A 89 0.11 9.74 -8.06
C ALA A 89 0.63 11.16 -8.39
N ARG A 90 0.79 12.02 -7.36
CA ARG A 90 1.15 13.43 -7.52
C ARG A 90 2.47 13.82 -6.86
N VAL A 91 3.11 12.89 -6.15
CA VAL A 91 4.46 13.10 -5.60
C VAL A 91 5.50 12.92 -6.69
N SER A 92 6.46 13.85 -6.78
CA SER A 92 7.65 13.68 -7.61
C SER A 92 8.81 13.15 -6.77
N GLY A 93 9.11 11.85 -6.89
CA GLY A 93 10.18 11.20 -6.11
C GLY A 93 9.66 10.62 -4.80
N GLN A 94 9.96 11.27 -3.67
CA GLN A 94 9.61 10.78 -2.34
C GLN A 94 8.97 11.87 -1.49
N ALA A 95 7.96 11.52 -0.70
CA ALA A 95 7.33 12.41 0.27
C ALA A 95 7.90 12.17 1.67
N TYR A 96 8.33 13.23 2.37
CA TYR A 96 8.91 13.10 3.71
C TYR A 96 7.82 12.94 4.78
N LEU A 97 7.83 11.82 5.51
CA LEU A 97 6.85 11.49 6.54
C LEU A 97 7.29 11.88 7.95
N GLY A 98 8.60 11.92 8.20
CA GLY A 98 9.14 12.33 9.50
C GLY A 98 10.46 11.67 9.86
N GLU A 99 10.87 11.82 11.12
CA GLU A 99 12.10 11.20 11.60
C GLU A 99 12.04 10.81 13.08
N LEU A 100 12.76 9.73 13.40
CA LEU A 100 13.07 9.33 14.78
C LEU A 100 14.52 9.67 15.07
N VAL A 101 14.72 10.56 16.05
CA VAL A 101 16.04 10.98 16.53
C VAL A 101 16.44 10.24 17.81
N ALA A 102 17.72 10.36 18.18
CA ALA A 102 18.27 9.79 19.40
C ALA A 102 18.09 8.26 19.49
N LEU A 103 18.25 7.57 18.35
CA LEU A 103 18.21 6.12 18.28
C LEU A 103 19.59 5.53 18.56
N SER A 104 19.68 4.59 19.50
CA SER A 104 20.93 3.88 19.75
C SER A 104 21.43 3.20 18.46
N PRO A 105 22.73 3.29 18.11
CA PRO A 105 23.25 2.66 16.91
C PRO A 105 23.08 1.13 16.90
N GLY A 106 23.12 0.56 15.69
CA GLY A 106 22.98 -0.87 15.44
C GLY A 106 21.62 -1.25 14.88
N ARG A 107 21.31 -2.54 14.91
CA ARG A 107 20.09 -3.10 14.31
C ARG A 107 18.86 -2.86 15.17
N TRP A 108 17.78 -2.42 14.53
CA TRP A 108 16.42 -2.38 15.04
C TRP A 108 15.63 -3.41 14.24
N ASP A 109 15.54 -4.63 14.77
CA ASP A 109 15.05 -5.85 14.10
C ASP A 109 13.53 -6.04 14.21
N SER A 110 12.82 -5.02 14.69
CA SER A 110 11.38 -4.88 14.57
C SER A 110 11.12 -3.53 13.89
N PHE A 111 10.52 -3.58 12.71
CA PHE A 111 10.05 -2.41 11.98
C PHE A 111 8.62 -2.71 11.53
N SER A 112 7.73 -1.76 11.75
CA SER A 112 6.39 -1.80 11.17
C SER A 112 5.91 -0.40 10.85
N TYR A 113 4.92 -0.30 9.98
CA TYR A 113 4.16 0.91 9.77
C TYR A 113 2.68 0.57 9.64
N ALA A 114 1.82 1.57 9.73
CA ALA A 114 0.40 1.37 9.56
C ALA A 114 -0.23 2.45 8.70
N ILE A 115 -1.28 2.03 8.00
CA ILE A 115 -2.28 2.92 7.41
C ILE A 115 -3.53 2.83 8.28
N GLY A 116 -4.30 3.90 8.31
CA GLY A 116 -5.52 3.98 9.11
C GLY A 116 -6.40 5.13 8.66
N ALA A 117 -7.59 5.27 9.23
CA ALA A 117 -8.50 6.35 8.87
C ALA A 117 -7.84 7.73 9.06
N ALA A 118 -7.96 8.59 8.05
CA ALA A 118 -7.60 9.99 8.18
C ALA A 118 -8.55 10.68 9.17
N ARG A 119 -8.03 11.65 9.92
CA ARG A 119 -8.72 12.32 11.05
C ARG A 119 -8.46 13.82 11.03
N GLU A 120 -9.21 14.58 11.83
CA GLU A 120 -9.12 16.04 11.83
C GLU A 120 -7.70 16.57 12.08
N GLU A 121 -6.89 15.85 12.88
CA GLU A 121 -5.51 16.20 13.16
C GLU A 121 -4.48 15.69 12.14
N SER A 122 -4.91 14.93 11.13
CA SER A 122 -4.03 14.45 10.06
C SER A 122 -3.48 15.62 9.26
N ALA A 123 -2.19 15.56 8.95
CA ALA A 123 -1.54 16.50 8.04
C ALA A 123 -1.86 16.13 6.58
N CYS A 124 -1.96 17.14 5.72
CA CYS A 124 -2.03 16.95 4.28
C CYS A 124 -0.66 17.26 3.66
N ASP A 125 -0.11 16.31 2.89
CA ASP A 125 0.96 16.62 1.96
C ASP A 125 0.43 17.50 0.82
N GLU A 126 1.27 18.38 0.25
CA GLU A 126 0.84 19.25 -0.87
C GLU A 126 0.30 18.45 -2.06
N SER A 127 0.79 17.21 -2.25
CA SER A 127 0.29 16.28 -3.27
C SER A 127 -1.20 15.98 -3.14
N ALA A 128 -1.72 15.83 -1.91
CA ALA A 128 -3.12 15.49 -1.64
C ALA A 128 -4.05 16.73 -1.59
N GLY A 129 -3.52 17.92 -1.88
CA GLY A 129 -4.20 19.20 -1.76
C GLY A 129 -4.24 19.74 -0.32
N LEU A 130 -4.49 21.04 -0.21
CA LEU A 130 -4.52 21.73 1.08
C LEU A 130 -5.85 21.49 1.80
N LEU A 131 -5.82 21.32 3.13
CA LEU A 131 -7.01 21.06 3.95
C LEU A 131 -8.12 22.11 3.83
N ASP A 132 -7.73 23.37 3.58
CA ASP A 132 -8.65 24.49 3.40
C ASP A 132 -9.37 24.47 2.02
N ASP A 133 -8.92 23.62 1.10
CA ASP A 133 -9.59 23.36 -0.17
C ASP A 133 -10.63 22.23 0.03
N PRO A 134 -11.94 22.55 -0.01
CA PRO A 134 -13.00 21.55 0.18
C PRO A 134 -13.06 20.51 -0.95
N SER A 135 -12.37 20.73 -2.06
CA SER A 135 -12.28 19.78 -3.17
C SER A 135 -11.01 18.93 -3.13
N SER A 136 -10.15 19.08 -2.11
CA SER A 136 -8.93 18.28 -2.00
C SER A 136 -9.21 16.84 -1.61
N VAL A 137 -8.37 15.92 -2.08
CA VAL A 137 -8.42 14.50 -1.67
C VAL A 137 -8.19 14.35 -0.17
N CYS A 138 -7.27 15.14 0.39
CA CYS A 138 -7.04 15.11 1.84
C CYS A 138 -8.30 15.47 2.65
N ARG A 139 -9.05 16.50 2.21
CA ARG A 139 -10.34 16.88 2.81
C ARG A 139 -11.32 15.72 2.76
N ALA A 140 -11.51 15.12 1.58
CA ALA A 140 -12.43 14.00 1.39
C ALA A 140 -12.07 12.81 2.30
N MET A 141 -10.78 12.44 2.37
CA MET A 141 -10.33 11.36 3.24
C MET A 141 -10.59 11.63 4.72
N ILE A 142 -10.40 12.87 5.18
CA ILE A 142 -10.69 13.23 6.59
C ILE A 142 -12.19 13.23 6.88
N ASP A 143 -12.99 13.82 5.98
CA ASP A 143 -14.45 13.96 6.19
C ASP A 143 -15.14 12.58 6.20
N GLU A 144 -14.68 11.63 5.38
CA GLU A 144 -15.24 10.27 5.27
C GLU A 144 -14.47 9.21 6.09
N GLY A 145 -13.38 9.59 6.77
CA GLY A 145 -12.57 8.66 7.57
C GLY A 145 -11.84 7.58 6.76
N LEU A 146 -11.36 7.93 5.56
CA LEU A 146 -10.72 7.00 4.64
C LEU A 146 -9.24 6.83 4.97
N ALA A 147 -8.75 5.61 4.77
CA ALA A 147 -7.31 5.30 4.81
C ALA A 147 -6.69 5.30 3.41
N VAL A 148 -7.48 4.93 2.40
CA VAL A 148 -7.07 4.85 1.00
C VAL A 148 -8.14 5.50 0.12
N PHE A 149 -7.70 6.32 -0.82
CA PHE A 149 -8.53 6.95 -1.85
C PHE A 149 -7.86 6.79 -3.21
N VAL A 150 -8.51 6.09 -4.14
CA VAL A 150 -7.96 5.81 -5.47
C VAL A 150 -8.93 6.25 -6.54
N VAL A 151 -8.43 7.00 -7.53
CA VAL A 151 -9.14 7.28 -8.78
C VAL A 151 -8.27 6.81 -9.94
N GLY A 152 -8.73 5.76 -10.62
CA GLY A 152 -8.05 5.18 -11.76
C GLY A 152 -8.92 5.15 -13.00
N THR A 153 -8.29 5.13 -14.17
CA THR A 153 -8.96 4.98 -15.47
C THR A 153 -8.42 3.77 -16.21
N LEU A 154 -9.32 2.90 -16.63
CA LEU A 154 -9.09 1.84 -17.59
C LEU A 154 -9.43 2.30 -19.01
N GLU A 155 -8.57 2.01 -19.98
CA GLU A 155 -8.82 2.28 -21.40
C GLU A 155 -8.57 1.05 -22.29
N LYS A 156 -9.50 0.80 -23.23
CA LYS A 156 -9.42 -0.25 -24.25
C LYS A 156 -10.29 0.14 -25.43
N ALA A 157 -9.74 0.24 -26.63
CA ALA A 157 -10.46 0.84 -27.78
C ALA A 157 -11.77 0.11 -28.13
N ASP A 158 -11.78 -1.21 -28.00
CA ASP A 158 -12.93 -2.10 -28.18
C ASP A 158 -13.44 -2.66 -26.84
N GLY A 159 -13.18 -1.94 -25.74
CA GLY A 159 -13.58 -2.31 -24.40
C GLY A 159 -15.10 -2.42 -24.26
N GLN A 160 -15.52 -3.30 -23.36
CA GLN A 160 -16.90 -3.51 -23.00
C GLN A 160 -17.01 -3.60 -21.47
N SER A 161 -18.13 -3.14 -20.94
CA SER A 161 -18.60 -3.47 -19.59
C SER A 161 -19.66 -4.55 -19.76
N CYS A 162 -19.50 -5.67 -19.05
CA CYS A 162 -20.41 -6.80 -19.08
C CYS A 162 -20.87 -7.18 -17.68
N PRO A 163 -21.73 -6.38 -17.05
CA PRO A 163 -22.06 -6.56 -15.65
C PRO A 163 -22.83 -7.86 -15.39
N PRO A 164 -22.71 -8.45 -14.18
CA PRO A 164 -23.47 -9.63 -13.81
C PRO A 164 -24.99 -9.41 -13.91
N ASP A 165 -25.69 -10.25 -14.67
CA ASP A 165 -27.14 -10.19 -14.86
C ASP A 165 -27.74 -11.61 -14.80
N ASP A 166 -28.64 -11.85 -13.82
CA ASP A 166 -29.33 -13.15 -13.69
C ASP A 166 -30.56 -13.28 -14.60
N THR A 167 -30.94 -12.19 -15.27
CA THR A 167 -32.08 -12.17 -16.20
C THR A 167 -31.66 -12.42 -17.63
N ALA A 168 -30.36 -12.38 -17.92
CA ALA A 168 -29.79 -12.65 -19.23
C ALA A 168 -29.71 -14.16 -19.50
N ASP A 169 -30.20 -14.58 -20.67
CA ASP A 169 -30.07 -15.96 -21.15
C ASP A 169 -28.65 -16.22 -21.70
N ASP A 170 -27.97 -15.17 -22.17
CA ASP A 170 -26.57 -15.16 -22.60
C ASP A 170 -25.76 -14.14 -21.77
N PRO A 171 -24.62 -14.49 -21.17
CA PRO A 171 -23.78 -13.56 -20.41
C PRO A 171 -23.30 -12.34 -21.20
N PHE A 172 -23.35 -12.38 -22.54
CA PHE A 172 -23.03 -11.24 -23.39
C PHE A 172 -24.21 -10.30 -23.67
N ASP A 173 -25.46 -10.67 -23.30
CA ASP A 173 -26.63 -9.83 -23.53
C ASP A 173 -26.61 -8.55 -22.67
N SER A 174 -25.92 -8.55 -21.53
CA SER A 174 -25.72 -7.38 -20.67
C SER A 174 -24.50 -6.52 -21.05
N CYS A 175 -23.72 -6.93 -22.06
CA CYS A 175 -22.52 -6.19 -22.45
C CYS A 175 -22.84 -4.90 -23.21
N ALA A 176 -22.24 -3.80 -22.78
CA ALA A 176 -22.26 -2.51 -23.47
C ALA A 176 -20.85 -2.07 -23.86
N PRO A 177 -20.66 -1.35 -24.99
CA PRO A 177 -19.39 -0.72 -25.30
C PRO A 177 -18.96 0.24 -24.19
N ALA A 178 -17.75 0.05 -23.68
CA ALA A 178 -17.14 0.89 -22.65
C ALA A 178 -15.64 1.00 -22.97
N SER A 179 -15.27 1.95 -23.83
CA SER A 179 -13.85 2.09 -24.21
C SER A 179 -12.98 2.72 -23.12
N ARG A 180 -13.64 3.28 -22.10
CA ARG A 180 -13.05 3.95 -20.96
C ARG A 180 -13.95 3.72 -19.75
N VAL A 181 -13.38 3.26 -18.65
CA VAL A 181 -14.07 3.10 -17.36
C VAL A 181 -13.21 3.76 -16.28
N THR A 182 -13.80 4.58 -15.45
CA THR A 182 -13.15 5.14 -14.26
C THR A 182 -13.55 4.30 -13.06
N PHE A 183 -12.70 4.21 -12.05
CA PHE A 183 -13.09 3.66 -10.75
C PHE A 183 -12.67 4.62 -9.64
N GLN A 184 -13.52 4.75 -8.63
CA GLN A 184 -13.29 5.53 -7.43
C GLN A 184 -13.44 4.62 -6.22
N LEU A 185 -12.31 4.34 -5.56
CA LEU A 185 -12.25 3.45 -4.41
C LEU A 185 -11.95 4.27 -3.17
N GLU A 186 -12.92 4.30 -2.26
CA GLU A 186 -12.88 5.07 -1.01
C GLU A 186 -12.97 4.07 0.14
N LEU A 187 -11.83 3.74 0.75
CA LEU A 187 -11.80 2.68 1.76
C LEU A 187 -11.31 3.18 3.13
N PRO A 188 -12.10 2.97 4.21
CA PRO A 188 -11.64 3.14 5.59
C PRO A 188 -10.83 1.91 6.04
N LEU A 189 -9.88 1.46 5.22
CA LEU A 189 -9.13 0.22 5.42
C LEU A 189 -7.94 0.44 6.36
N GLU A 190 -7.98 -0.15 7.55
CA GLU A 190 -6.87 -0.06 8.50
C GLU A 190 -5.99 -1.32 8.48
N ALA A 191 -4.68 -1.12 8.37
CA ALA A 191 -3.72 -2.21 8.27
C ALA A 191 -2.39 -1.85 8.91
N SER A 192 -1.74 -2.84 9.51
CA SER A 192 -0.33 -2.77 9.91
C SER A 192 0.51 -3.64 8.99
N PHE A 193 1.63 -3.11 8.53
CA PHE A 193 2.65 -3.84 7.78
C PHE A 193 3.79 -4.11 8.74
N VAL A 194 3.87 -5.34 9.23
CA VAL A 194 4.77 -5.77 10.30
C VAL A 194 5.90 -6.64 9.76
N GLU A 195 6.84 -7.00 10.63
CA GLU A 195 8.01 -7.82 10.29
C GLU A 195 8.77 -7.36 9.03
N CYS A 196 8.73 -6.06 8.72
CA CYS A 196 9.26 -5.53 7.48
C CYS A 196 10.75 -5.81 7.33
N ARG A 197 11.14 -6.21 6.13
CA ARG A 197 12.52 -6.54 5.77
C ARG A 197 13.11 -5.43 4.91
N THR A 198 14.42 -5.32 4.96
CA THR A 198 15.24 -4.59 3.98
C THR A 198 16.17 -5.60 3.33
N GLU A 199 16.94 -5.20 2.31
CA GLU A 199 18.02 -6.04 1.76
C GLU A 199 19.01 -6.55 2.84
N SER A 200 19.11 -5.82 3.95
CA SER A 200 19.97 -6.17 5.09
C SER A 200 19.31 -7.14 6.08
N GLY A 201 18.07 -7.58 5.87
CA GLY A 201 17.27 -8.47 6.73
C GLY A 201 16.10 -7.79 7.45
N LEU A 202 15.62 -8.35 8.57
CA LEU A 202 14.52 -7.79 9.38
C LEU A 202 14.79 -6.41 9.96
N GLY A 203 13.91 -5.44 9.70
CA GLY A 203 13.99 -4.07 10.18
C GLY A 203 15.20 -3.28 9.65
N VAL A 204 15.61 -2.24 10.37
CA VAL A 204 16.51 -1.19 9.88
C VAL A 204 17.81 -1.06 10.68
N GLY A 205 18.91 -0.72 10.00
CA GLY A 205 20.19 -0.42 10.62
C GLY A 205 20.36 1.07 10.92
N ILE A 206 20.68 1.42 12.17
CA ILE A 206 20.93 2.81 12.57
C ILE A 206 22.45 3.07 12.70
N PRO A 207 23.03 4.01 11.93
CA PRO A 207 24.44 4.35 12.03
C PRO A 207 24.77 5.17 13.28
N SER A 208 26.03 5.12 13.73
CA SER A 208 26.52 5.97 14.81
C SER A 208 26.69 7.41 14.33
N ALA A 209 26.12 8.39 15.06
CA ALA A 209 26.17 9.83 14.73
C ALA A 209 25.66 10.19 13.31
N GLY A 210 24.85 9.32 12.69
CA GLY A 210 24.46 9.43 11.29
C GLY A 210 22.96 9.33 11.07
N ARG A 211 22.56 9.38 9.79
CA ARG A 211 21.17 9.24 9.33
C ARG A 211 21.04 7.97 8.50
N ALA A 212 20.05 7.15 8.84
CA ALA A 212 19.48 6.15 7.95
C ALA A 212 18.17 6.69 7.37
N SER A 213 17.75 6.15 6.24
CA SER A 213 16.44 6.42 5.64
C SER A 213 15.81 5.12 5.19
N VAL A 214 14.49 5.06 5.26
CA VAL A 214 13.67 4.03 4.62
C VAL A 214 12.52 4.70 3.89
N ALA A 215 11.99 4.04 2.87
CA ALA A 215 10.82 4.49 2.14
C ALA A 215 9.71 3.44 2.27
N LEU A 216 8.51 3.87 2.66
CA LEU A 216 7.31 3.04 2.66
C LEU A 216 6.79 3.01 1.22
N SER A 217 6.70 1.83 0.64
CA SER A 217 6.29 1.64 -0.76
C SER A 217 4.89 1.03 -0.82
N TYR A 218 4.12 1.37 -1.85
CA TYR A 218 2.75 0.88 -2.03
C TYR A 218 2.52 0.52 -3.49
N HIS A 219 2.27 -0.76 -3.75
CA HIS A 219 2.24 -1.35 -5.10
C HIS A 219 0.82 -1.51 -5.63
N SER A 220 0.42 -0.64 -6.54
CA SER A 220 -0.96 -0.53 -7.00
C SER A 220 -1.41 -1.68 -7.91
N GLU A 221 -0.49 -2.34 -8.60
CA GLU A 221 -0.75 -3.45 -9.52
C GLU A 221 -1.31 -4.69 -8.83
N HIS A 222 -1.11 -4.82 -7.51
CA HIS A 222 -1.70 -5.87 -6.68
C HIS A 222 -3.23 -5.88 -6.81
N LEU A 223 -3.87 -4.71 -7.00
CA LEU A 223 -5.31 -4.61 -7.26
C LEU A 223 -5.77 -5.49 -8.44
N LEU A 224 -4.88 -5.72 -9.39
CA LEU A 224 -5.15 -6.46 -10.62
C LEU A 224 -4.68 -7.92 -10.56
N TYR A 225 -4.04 -8.34 -9.47
CA TYR A 225 -3.56 -9.71 -9.35
C TYR A 225 -4.72 -10.69 -9.29
N ASN A 226 -4.57 -11.81 -9.99
CA ASN A 226 -5.53 -12.90 -9.93
C ASN A 226 -5.43 -13.75 -8.64
N ALA A 227 -4.49 -13.47 -7.74
CA ALA A 227 -4.30 -14.17 -6.47
C ALA A 227 -3.59 -13.30 -5.40
N PHE A 228 -3.73 -13.66 -4.11
CA PHE A 228 -3.20 -12.88 -2.97
C PHE A 228 -1.86 -13.39 -2.40
N GLY A 229 -1.46 -14.62 -2.70
CA GLY A 229 -0.28 -15.24 -2.07
C GLY A 229 1.04 -14.84 -2.72
N GLU A 230 2.02 -14.45 -1.90
CA GLU A 230 3.42 -14.29 -2.32
C GLU A 230 3.94 -15.53 -3.05
N GLY A 231 4.62 -15.33 -4.17
CA GLY A 231 5.19 -16.42 -4.96
C GLY A 231 4.16 -17.32 -5.65
N ALA A 232 2.90 -16.88 -5.77
CA ALA A 232 1.95 -17.50 -6.68
C ALA A 232 2.60 -17.60 -8.07
N ARG A 233 2.83 -18.83 -8.54
CA ARG A 233 3.70 -19.09 -9.70
C ARG A 233 3.17 -18.52 -11.02
N ASN A 234 1.94 -18.01 -11.03
CA ASN A 234 1.21 -17.53 -12.21
C ASN A 234 0.37 -16.29 -11.87
N ILE A 235 1.00 -15.24 -11.30
CA ILE A 235 0.35 -13.94 -11.19
C ILE A 235 0.13 -13.39 -12.60
N VAL A 236 -1.11 -12.96 -12.87
CA VAL A 236 -1.53 -12.32 -14.11
C VAL A 236 -2.37 -11.11 -13.75
N LEU A 237 -2.05 -9.96 -14.32
CA LEU A 237 -2.78 -8.71 -14.09
C LEU A 237 -4.02 -8.68 -14.98
N ARG A 238 -5.19 -8.45 -14.39
CA ARG A 238 -6.49 -8.42 -15.07
C ARG A 238 -7.35 -7.29 -14.53
N ALA A 239 -8.00 -6.54 -15.41
CA ALA A 239 -8.79 -5.36 -15.07
C ALA A 239 -10.25 -5.42 -15.56
N GLN A 240 -10.63 -6.40 -16.38
CA GLN A 240 -11.99 -6.54 -16.92
C GLN A 240 -13.05 -6.62 -15.81
N PHE A 241 -12.71 -7.17 -14.64
CA PHE A 241 -13.64 -7.26 -13.52
C PHE A 241 -14.07 -5.87 -12.99
N LEU A 242 -13.19 -4.86 -13.04
CA LEU A 242 -13.55 -3.49 -12.69
C LEU A 242 -14.47 -2.92 -13.76
N ALA A 243 -14.17 -3.11 -15.05
CA ALA A 243 -15.07 -2.66 -16.11
C ALA A 243 -16.48 -3.30 -15.99
N ASN A 244 -16.56 -4.57 -15.60
CA ASN A 244 -17.82 -5.28 -15.38
C ASN A 244 -18.53 -4.88 -14.07
N ALA A 245 -17.90 -4.10 -13.19
CA ALA A 245 -18.50 -3.67 -11.93
C ALA A 245 -19.33 -2.38 -12.06
N ASP A 246 -19.32 -1.73 -13.24
CA ASP A 246 -20.17 -0.58 -13.58
C ASP A 246 -21.60 -1.06 -13.86
N LEU A 247 -22.44 -1.07 -12.83
CA LEU A 247 -23.79 -1.65 -12.82
C LEU A 247 -24.85 -0.68 -13.35
N ASP A 248 -24.62 0.63 -13.30
CA ASP A 248 -25.56 1.65 -13.78
C ASP A 248 -25.14 2.35 -15.10
N PRO A 249 -24.43 1.59 -15.95
CA PRO A 249 -23.54 2.02 -17.04
C PRO A 249 -23.24 3.52 -17.16
N ASP A 250 -22.74 4.15 -16.10
CA ASP A 250 -22.36 5.57 -16.11
C ASP A 250 -20.87 5.79 -16.44
N GLY A 251 -20.09 4.71 -16.50
CA GLY A 251 -18.66 4.69 -16.78
C GLY A 251 -17.77 4.93 -15.55
N VAL A 252 -18.33 4.92 -14.34
CA VAL A 252 -17.64 5.12 -13.07
C VAL A 252 -18.00 4.02 -12.08
N VAL A 253 -17.05 3.15 -11.78
CA VAL A 253 -17.19 2.12 -10.77
C VAL A 253 -16.98 2.71 -9.38
N THR A 254 -17.93 2.47 -8.49
CA THR A 254 -17.91 2.95 -7.10
C THR A 254 -17.86 1.81 -6.09
N MET A 255 -17.55 2.14 -4.83
CA MET A 255 -17.63 1.16 -3.73
C MET A 255 -19.05 0.63 -3.52
N GLU A 256 -20.09 1.45 -3.72
CA GLU A 256 -21.50 1.02 -3.60
C GLU A 256 -21.84 -0.10 -4.59
N GLU A 257 -21.37 0.03 -5.84
CA GLU A 257 -21.57 -1.02 -6.84
C GLU A 257 -20.79 -2.28 -6.49
N LEU A 258 -19.52 -2.16 -6.11
CA LEU A 258 -18.68 -3.28 -5.71
C LEU A 258 -19.26 -4.05 -4.50
N GLU A 259 -19.83 -3.34 -3.53
CA GLU A 259 -20.52 -3.93 -2.38
C GLU A 259 -21.78 -4.70 -2.80
N SER A 260 -22.47 -4.23 -3.83
CA SER A 260 -23.70 -4.85 -4.32
C SER A 260 -23.49 -6.14 -5.13
N ILE A 261 -22.24 -6.46 -5.50
CA ILE A 261 -21.88 -7.67 -6.27
C ILE A 261 -21.43 -8.77 -5.31
N PRO A 262 -22.30 -9.74 -4.94
CA PRO A 262 -21.93 -10.80 -4.02
C PRO A 262 -21.02 -11.83 -4.70
N ARG A 263 -20.29 -12.59 -3.89
CA ARG A 263 -19.39 -13.68 -4.31
C ARG A 263 -20.05 -14.68 -5.26
N SER A 264 -21.35 -14.93 -5.13
CA SER A 264 -22.09 -15.81 -6.05
C SER A 264 -22.11 -15.32 -7.49
N ARG A 265 -21.75 -14.05 -7.75
CA ARG A 265 -21.63 -13.45 -9.07
C ARG A 265 -20.21 -13.36 -9.60
N PHE A 266 -19.21 -13.84 -8.86
CA PHE A 266 -17.81 -13.75 -9.30
C PHE A 266 -17.56 -14.50 -10.61
N GLU A 267 -18.26 -15.60 -10.85
CA GLU A 267 -18.18 -16.27 -12.14
C GLU A 267 -18.49 -15.30 -13.29
N GLN A 268 -19.61 -14.58 -13.23
CA GLN A 268 -19.99 -13.59 -14.25
C GLN A 268 -19.03 -12.38 -14.22
N LEU A 269 -18.79 -11.79 -13.06
CA LEU A 269 -17.96 -10.57 -12.90
C LEU A 269 -16.58 -10.72 -13.55
N PHE A 270 -15.91 -11.85 -13.33
CA PHE A 270 -14.53 -12.05 -13.74
C PHE A 270 -14.36 -12.76 -15.08
N THR A 271 -15.43 -13.34 -15.66
CA THR A 271 -15.34 -14.09 -16.93
C THR A 271 -16.09 -13.44 -18.08
N ASN A 272 -17.15 -12.67 -17.83
CA ASN A 272 -17.89 -11.98 -18.88
C ASN A 272 -16.97 -11.04 -19.66
N GLY A 273 -17.05 -11.07 -20.98
CA GLY A 273 -16.20 -10.24 -21.85
C GLY A 273 -14.73 -10.72 -21.95
N THR A 274 -14.39 -11.89 -21.39
CA THR A 274 -13.02 -12.44 -21.41
C THR A 274 -12.93 -13.79 -22.15
N ASP A 275 -11.72 -14.32 -22.26
CA ASP A 275 -11.41 -15.67 -22.74
C ASP A 275 -11.30 -16.72 -21.61
N ILE A 276 -11.67 -16.35 -20.37
CA ILE A 276 -11.55 -17.20 -19.19
C ILE A 276 -12.73 -18.16 -19.10
N GLU A 277 -12.45 -19.46 -19.00
CA GLU A 277 -13.47 -20.51 -18.94
C GLU A 277 -14.27 -20.50 -17.63
N SER A 278 -13.61 -20.23 -16.50
CA SER A 278 -14.26 -20.08 -15.20
C SER A 278 -13.43 -19.25 -14.24
N PHE A 279 -14.07 -18.67 -13.23
CA PHE A 279 -13.37 -17.93 -12.18
C PHE A 279 -12.26 -18.78 -11.55
N SER A 280 -12.58 -20.03 -11.18
CA SER A 280 -11.64 -20.94 -10.52
C SER A 280 -10.47 -21.41 -11.38
N ALA A 281 -10.56 -21.27 -12.72
CA ALA A 281 -9.47 -21.61 -13.63
C ALA A 281 -8.41 -20.51 -13.71
N ALA A 282 -8.78 -19.24 -13.48
CA ALA A 282 -7.89 -18.10 -13.63
C ALA A 282 -7.60 -17.34 -12.33
N TYR A 283 -8.45 -17.45 -11.32
CA TYR A 283 -8.35 -16.70 -10.06
C TYR A 283 -8.24 -17.62 -8.85
N SER A 284 -7.57 -17.12 -7.81
CA SER A 284 -7.49 -17.77 -6.51
C SER A 284 -7.76 -16.78 -5.39
N LEU A 285 -8.69 -17.14 -4.52
CA LEU A 285 -8.96 -16.38 -3.28
C LEU A 285 -8.13 -16.91 -2.10
N SER A 286 -7.24 -17.87 -2.35
CA SER A 286 -6.34 -18.37 -1.32
C SER A 286 -5.31 -17.30 -0.96
N GLY A 287 -5.08 -17.14 0.35
CA GLY A 287 -4.13 -16.15 0.86
C GLY A 287 -4.74 -14.78 1.15
N ALA A 288 -6.02 -14.55 0.83
CA ALA A 288 -6.72 -13.35 1.26
C ALA A 288 -6.75 -13.24 2.79
N LEU A 289 -6.44 -12.04 3.32
CA LEU A 289 -6.45 -11.77 4.76
C LEU A 289 -7.86 -11.58 5.31
N LEU A 290 -8.78 -11.13 4.46
CA LEU A 290 -10.19 -10.91 4.78
C LEU A 290 -11.06 -12.01 4.15
N PRO A 291 -12.19 -12.37 4.78
CA PRO A 291 -13.28 -13.05 4.07
C PRO A 291 -13.71 -12.23 2.86
N ILE A 292 -13.96 -12.89 1.73
CA ILE A 292 -14.39 -12.24 0.49
C ILE A 292 -15.81 -12.69 0.17
N ASP A 293 -16.79 -11.85 0.51
CA ASP A 293 -18.21 -12.08 0.30
C ASP A 293 -18.81 -11.18 -0.80
N THR A 294 -18.13 -10.09 -1.14
CA THR A 294 -18.48 -9.10 -2.18
C THR A 294 -17.28 -8.72 -3.04
N ALA A 295 -17.50 -8.02 -4.17
CA ALA A 295 -16.41 -7.47 -4.96
C ALA A 295 -15.65 -6.35 -4.22
N ALA A 296 -16.34 -5.61 -3.33
CA ALA A 296 -15.69 -4.65 -2.44
C ALA A 296 -14.69 -5.33 -1.49
N ASP A 297 -15.05 -6.51 -0.93
CA ASP A 297 -14.11 -7.28 -0.11
C ASP A 297 -12.90 -7.79 -0.91
N TYR A 298 -13.10 -8.15 -2.18
CA TYR A 298 -12.01 -8.56 -3.08
C TYR A 298 -11.01 -7.41 -3.31
N VAL A 299 -11.53 -6.20 -3.59
CA VAL A 299 -10.72 -4.98 -3.73
C VAL A 299 -9.99 -4.64 -2.43
N ALA A 300 -10.70 -4.64 -1.30
CA ALA A 300 -10.12 -4.35 0.01
C ALA A 300 -9.02 -5.36 0.38
N ALA A 301 -9.25 -6.65 0.12
CA ALA A 301 -8.27 -7.70 0.38
C ALA A 301 -6.98 -7.50 -0.44
N HIS A 302 -7.06 -6.96 -1.66
CA HIS A 302 -5.88 -6.71 -2.49
C HIS A 302 -5.12 -5.48 -2.02
N LEU A 303 -5.83 -4.44 -1.60
CA LEU A 303 -5.22 -3.24 -1.04
C LEU A 303 -4.41 -3.54 0.23
N LEU A 304 -4.82 -4.53 1.02
CA LEU A 304 -4.05 -5.01 2.18
C LEU A 304 -2.70 -5.64 1.80
N THR A 305 -2.48 -6.01 0.55
CA THR A 305 -1.23 -6.67 0.12
C THR A 305 -0.19 -5.70 -0.46
N GLN A 306 -0.51 -4.41 -0.55
CA GLN A 306 0.28 -3.45 -1.34
C GLN A 306 1.47 -2.86 -0.59
N GLY A 307 1.45 -2.90 0.75
CA GLY A 307 2.46 -2.22 1.55
C GLY A 307 3.79 -2.96 1.64
N HIS A 308 4.84 -2.30 1.17
CA HIS A 308 6.23 -2.78 1.16
C HIS A 308 7.18 -1.76 1.82
N LEU A 309 8.46 -2.12 1.93
CA LEU A 309 9.54 -1.29 2.41
C LEU A 309 10.68 -1.22 1.38
N ASP A 310 11.23 -0.03 1.14
CA ASP A 310 12.37 0.21 0.24
C ASP A 310 12.17 -0.44 -1.15
N GLY A 311 11.03 -0.18 -1.79
CA GLY A 311 10.63 -0.78 -3.06
C GLY A 311 9.91 -2.11 -2.84
N GLU A 312 10.60 -3.22 -3.14
CA GLU A 312 10.02 -4.58 -3.14
C GLU A 312 10.21 -5.36 -1.84
N SER A 313 10.80 -4.77 -0.79
CA SER A 313 11.08 -5.56 0.41
C SER A 313 9.79 -5.82 1.19
N GLU A 314 9.59 -7.10 1.52
CA GLU A 314 8.35 -7.61 2.09
C GLU A 314 8.08 -7.08 3.51
N CYS A 315 6.80 -6.82 3.77
CA CYS A 315 6.21 -6.66 5.10
C CYS A 315 5.02 -7.63 5.21
N GLU A 316 4.82 -8.22 6.38
CA GLU A 316 3.64 -9.06 6.63
C GLU A 316 2.44 -8.17 6.97
N PRO A 317 1.33 -8.24 6.22
CA PRO A 317 0.15 -7.44 6.50
C PRO A 317 -0.69 -8.05 7.64
N GLU A 318 -1.15 -7.20 8.55
CA GLU A 318 -2.07 -7.50 9.65
C GLU A 318 -3.25 -6.52 9.64
N ILE A 319 -4.47 -7.03 9.80
CA ILE A 319 -5.69 -6.21 9.92
C ILE A 319 -5.72 -5.55 11.31
N ARG A 320 -6.17 -4.30 11.38
CA ARG A 320 -6.33 -3.55 12.64
C ARG A 320 -7.77 -3.54 13.14
#